data_AF-A0A960QIM6-F1
#
_entry.id   AF-A0A960QIM6-F1
#
_cell.length_a   1.000
_cell.length_b   1.000
_cell.length_c   1.000
_cell.angle_alpha   90.00
_cell.angle_beta   90.00
_cell.angle_gamma   90.00
#
_symmetry.space_group_name_H-M   'P 1'
#
loop_
_entity.id
_entity.type
_entity.pdbx_description
1 polymer ?
#
loop_
_entity_poly.entity_id
_entity_poly.type
_entity_poly.pdbx_seq_one_letter_code
_entity_poly.pdbx_strand_id
1 'polypeptide(L)'
;MAFAFGESRTFTSDDGRKIEAEMVAFRANSAHVRMNGRNFSIPLEKLSSDDQAWVKDWAKRNTDYRLDFSERVVEHPHLREAKKKRDEKDRKESFESESRFYELRIGNRSGLDLTNLTVQYQIVVRKTHTEKLTIGGSKKQETPRFVTGAKKVNLLANTDHVKLTLDTVRLETHEWQERGYVLKRDSETGREYAVYHWDDYGDEERLDGVWVKVFMGNILVGEWKSEGKIVDEVQWAGDAAPVEVNAGQMNQPEDPLAKKKLELSQASDDHAAALRDRLPDDQISQKKERFEQILREYEDLILGK
;
A
#
# COMPACT_ATOMS: atom_id res chain seq x y z
N MET A 1 -11.28 29.49 -15.87
CA MET A 1 -11.91 28.68 -14.81
C MET A 1 -13.34 29.16 -14.65
N ALA A 2 -14.33 28.31 -14.92
CA ALA A 2 -15.71 28.59 -14.55
C ALA A 2 -15.81 28.37 -13.03
N PHE A 3 -16.08 29.44 -12.28
CA PHE A 3 -16.43 29.29 -10.87
C PHE A 3 -17.87 28.77 -10.83
N ALA A 4 -18.11 27.65 -10.13
CA ALA A 4 -19.46 27.23 -9.82
C ALA A 4 -20.18 28.42 -9.16
N PHE A 5 -21.37 28.77 -9.64
CA PHE A 5 -22.20 29.79 -9.00
C PHE A 5 -22.50 29.31 -7.57
N GLY A 6 -22.11 30.12 -6.60
CA GLY A 6 -22.29 29.84 -5.19
C GLY A 6 -23.77 29.93 -4.78
N GLU A 7 -24.08 29.36 -3.62
CA GLU A 7 -25.43 29.44 -3.05
C GLU A 7 -25.60 30.83 -2.39
N SER A 8 -26.51 31.66 -2.92
CA SER A 8 -26.85 32.95 -2.34
C SER A 8 -27.68 32.78 -1.08
N ARG A 9 -27.28 33.45 0.01
CA ARG A 9 -27.95 33.38 1.31
C ARG A 9 -27.78 34.68 2.10
N THR A 10 -28.71 34.96 2.99
CA THR A 10 -28.52 35.98 4.03
C THR A 10 -27.73 35.41 5.21
N PHE A 11 -26.50 35.87 5.39
CA PHE A 11 -25.67 35.56 6.55
C PHE A 11 -25.93 36.56 7.67
N THR A 12 -25.91 36.08 8.91
CA THR A 12 -26.07 36.88 10.12
C THR A 12 -24.76 36.86 10.90
N SER A 13 -24.29 38.03 11.33
CA SER A 13 -23.11 38.18 12.19
C SER A 13 -23.45 37.84 13.64
N ASP A 14 -22.41 37.62 14.45
CA ASP A 14 -22.48 37.49 15.91
C ASP A 14 -23.20 38.67 16.61
N ASP A 15 -23.12 39.87 16.04
CA ASP A 15 -23.80 41.09 16.51
C ASP A 15 -25.24 41.29 15.97
N GLY A 16 -25.74 40.33 15.19
CA GLY A 16 -27.10 40.36 14.62
C GLY A 16 -27.24 41.11 13.29
N ARG A 17 -26.16 41.68 12.73
CA ARG A 17 -26.20 42.30 11.39
C ARG A 17 -26.42 41.24 10.32
N LYS A 18 -27.19 41.57 9.28
CA LYS A 18 -27.50 40.69 8.16
C LYS A 18 -26.83 41.20 6.88
N ILE A 19 -26.25 40.29 6.12
CA ILE A 19 -25.67 40.54 4.80
C ILE A 19 -26.21 39.53 3.80
N GLU A 20 -26.61 39.97 2.62
CA GLU A 20 -26.95 39.08 1.52
C GLU A 20 -25.69 38.86 0.67
N ALA A 21 -25.23 37.61 0.60
CA ALA A 21 -24.01 37.29 -0.12
C ALA A 21 -24.07 35.87 -0.70
N GLU A 22 -23.23 35.63 -1.69
CA GLU A 22 -23.05 34.32 -2.32
C GLU A 22 -21.85 33.62 -1.72
N MET A 23 -22.00 32.37 -1.27
CA MET A 23 -20.89 31.61 -0.72
C MET A 23 -19.96 31.13 -1.84
N VAL A 24 -18.69 31.55 -1.82
CA VAL A 24 -17.72 31.23 -2.88
C VAL A 24 -16.76 30.13 -2.44
N ALA A 25 -16.24 30.21 -1.21
CA ALA A 25 -15.29 29.22 -0.69
C ALA A 25 -15.26 29.24 0.84
N PHE A 26 -14.75 28.18 1.44
CA PHE A 26 -14.45 28.12 2.87
C PHE A 26 -12.98 27.71 3.04
N ARG A 27 -12.16 28.55 3.69
CA ARG A 27 -10.71 28.32 3.87
C ARG A 27 -10.24 28.96 5.16
N ALA A 28 -9.25 28.37 5.82
CA ALA A 28 -8.62 28.95 7.03
C ALA A 28 -9.66 29.43 8.08
N ASN A 29 -10.71 28.63 8.30
CA ASN A 29 -11.81 28.95 9.20
C ASN A 29 -12.52 30.29 8.89
N SER A 30 -12.57 30.68 7.61
CA SER A 30 -13.24 31.88 7.13
C SER A 30 -14.17 31.54 5.96
N ALA A 31 -15.37 32.13 5.98
CA ALA A 31 -16.30 32.12 4.87
C ALA A 31 -15.90 33.19 3.84
N HIS A 32 -15.52 32.75 2.64
CA HIS A 32 -15.28 33.64 1.53
C HIS A 32 -16.59 33.81 0.75
N VAL A 33 -17.15 35.01 0.82
CA VAL A 33 -18.44 35.34 0.20
C VAL A 33 -18.28 36.43 -0.85
N ARG A 34 -19.18 36.46 -1.83
CA ARG A 34 -19.27 37.51 -2.84
C ARG A 34 -20.51 38.36 -2.58
N MET A 35 -20.32 39.67 -2.43
CA MET A 35 -21.38 40.65 -2.21
C MET A 35 -21.14 41.83 -3.14
N ASN A 36 -22.15 42.23 -3.92
CA ASN A 36 -22.07 43.33 -4.89
C ASN A 36 -20.86 43.20 -5.85
N GLY A 37 -20.59 41.98 -6.31
CA GLY A 37 -19.48 41.67 -7.22
C GLY A 37 -18.07 41.71 -6.60
N ARG A 38 -17.94 41.93 -5.28
CA ARG A 38 -16.67 41.92 -4.55
C ARG A 38 -16.58 40.72 -3.61
N ASN A 39 -15.38 40.19 -3.44
CA ASN A 39 -15.11 39.07 -2.53
C ASN A 39 -14.72 39.60 -1.14
N PHE A 40 -15.27 38.99 -0.11
CA PHE A 40 -14.99 39.28 1.29
C PHE A 40 -14.62 37.99 2.02
N SER A 41 -13.80 38.10 3.05
CA SER A 41 -13.45 37.00 3.96
C SER A 41 -14.02 37.31 5.33
N ILE A 42 -14.93 36.48 5.81
CA ILE A 42 -15.59 36.64 7.10
C ILE A 42 -15.10 35.51 8.02
N PRO A 43 -14.40 35.81 9.13
CA PRO A 43 -14.03 34.78 10.10
C PRO A 43 -15.27 34.02 10.58
N LEU A 44 -15.20 32.69 10.65
CA LEU A 44 -16.36 31.86 10.97
C LEU A 44 -16.96 32.21 12.34
N GLU A 45 -16.10 32.55 13.31
CA GLU A 45 -16.50 32.98 14.65
C GLU A 45 -17.33 34.28 14.68
N LYS A 46 -17.29 35.08 13.61
CA LYS A 46 -18.10 36.30 13.45
C LYS A 46 -19.48 36.05 12.88
N LEU A 47 -19.79 34.83 12.46
CA LEU A 47 -21.14 34.46 12.01
C LEU A 47 -21.98 33.94 13.18
N SER A 48 -23.30 33.99 13.02
CA SER A 48 -24.26 33.37 13.93
C SER A 48 -24.02 31.86 14.02
N SER A 49 -24.41 31.22 15.12
CA SER A 49 -24.26 29.76 15.29
C SER A 49 -24.87 28.96 14.13
N ASP A 50 -26.02 29.40 13.63
CA ASP A 50 -26.76 28.74 12.57
C ASP A 50 -26.02 28.86 11.23
N ASP A 51 -25.49 30.05 10.93
CA ASP A 51 -24.70 30.26 9.72
C ASP A 51 -23.32 29.60 9.83
N GLN A 52 -22.73 29.50 11.02
CA GLN A 52 -21.52 28.70 11.23
C GLN A 52 -21.74 27.23 10.90
N ALA A 53 -22.85 26.65 11.36
CA ALA A 53 -23.21 25.27 11.04
C ALA A 53 -23.46 25.10 9.54
N TRP A 54 -24.23 26.01 8.93
CA TRP A 54 -24.50 25.98 7.50
C TRP A 54 -23.23 26.11 6.66
N VAL A 55 -22.31 27.03 7.00
CA VAL A 55 -21.02 27.20 6.28
C VAL A 55 -20.18 25.92 6.37
N LYS A 56 -20.14 25.26 7.53
CA LYS A 56 -19.44 23.97 7.69
C LYS A 56 -20.06 22.89 6.81
N ASP A 57 -21.38 22.80 6.74
CA ASP A 57 -22.06 21.81 5.89
C ASP A 57 -22.00 22.15 4.40
N TRP A 58 -22.03 23.42 4.04
CA TRP A 58 -21.74 23.88 2.70
C TRP A 58 -20.31 23.52 2.30
N ALA A 59 -19.34 23.76 3.17
CA ALA A 59 -17.94 23.40 2.93
C ALA A 59 -17.80 21.89 2.67
N LYS A 60 -18.40 21.02 3.49
CA LYS A 60 -18.37 19.56 3.26
C LYS A 60 -18.90 19.15 1.88
N ARG A 61 -19.93 19.85 1.38
CA ARG A 61 -20.56 19.54 0.07
C ARG A 61 -19.84 20.16 -1.12
N ASN A 62 -19.09 21.24 -0.91
CA ASN A 62 -18.50 22.06 -1.97
C ASN A 62 -16.97 22.17 -1.89
N THR A 63 -16.33 21.36 -1.04
CA THR A 63 -14.86 21.33 -0.97
C THR A 63 -14.31 20.59 -2.18
N ASP A 64 -13.47 21.27 -2.93
CA ASP A 64 -12.57 20.65 -3.90
C ASP A 64 -11.40 20.02 -3.12
N TYR A 65 -11.57 18.75 -2.76
CA TYR A 65 -10.54 17.98 -2.06
C TYR A 65 -9.37 17.72 -3.00
N ARG A 66 -8.40 18.64 -3.01
CA ARG A 66 -7.16 18.48 -3.76
C ARG A 66 -6.14 17.74 -2.92
N LEU A 67 -5.88 16.49 -3.30
CA LEU A 67 -4.80 15.69 -2.75
C LEU A 67 -3.73 15.48 -3.83
N ASP A 68 -2.46 15.67 -3.44
CA ASP A 68 -1.31 15.34 -4.25
C ASP A 68 -0.84 13.93 -3.88
N PHE A 69 -0.50 13.11 -4.85
CA PHE A 69 0.01 11.76 -4.61
C PHE A 69 1.37 11.58 -5.27
N SER A 70 2.25 10.84 -4.60
CA SER A 70 3.47 10.32 -5.21
C SER A 70 3.85 9.02 -4.52
N GLU A 71 4.38 8.09 -5.28
CA GLU A 71 4.78 6.76 -4.84
C GLU A 71 6.25 6.49 -5.13
N ARG A 72 6.83 5.58 -4.35
CA ARG A 72 8.07 4.90 -4.71
C ARG A 72 8.02 3.44 -4.30
N VAL A 73 8.60 2.57 -5.11
CA VAL A 73 8.81 1.17 -4.76
C VAL A 73 10.03 1.07 -3.85
N VAL A 74 9.89 0.34 -2.75
CA VAL A 74 10.97 0.08 -1.80
C VAL A 74 11.19 -1.42 -1.70
N GLU A 75 12.44 -1.85 -1.87
CA GLU A 75 12.86 -3.23 -1.64
C GLU A 75 13.06 -3.48 -0.15
N HIS A 76 12.62 -4.63 0.34
CA HIS A 76 12.85 -5.03 1.72
C HIS A 76 14.19 -5.78 1.84
N PRO A 77 15.26 -5.17 2.38
CA PRO A 77 16.64 -5.68 2.24
C PRO A 77 16.86 -7.05 2.90
N HIS A 78 16.05 -7.39 3.91
CA HIS A 78 16.22 -8.63 4.68
C HIS A 78 15.30 -9.79 4.27
N LEU A 79 14.51 -9.64 3.21
CA LEU A 79 13.50 -10.63 2.80
C LEU A 79 13.72 -11.18 1.39
N ARG A 80 14.97 -11.10 0.89
CA ARG A 80 15.37 -11.81 -0.32
C ARG A 80 15.79 -13.23 0.05
N GLU A 81 15.01 -14.21 -0.38
CA GLU A 81 15.40 -15.61 -0.20
C GLU A 81 16.50 -15.98 -1.20
N ALA A 82 17.48 -16.76 -0.74
CA ALA A 82 18.55 -17.23 -1.62
C ALA A 82 17.96 -18.08 -2.77
N LYS A 83 18.52 -17.89 -3.97
CA LYS A 83 18.12 -18.63 -5.18
C LYS A 83 18.26 -20.14 -4.94
N LYS A 84 17.14 -20.85 -4.88
CA LYS A 84 17.11 -22.31 -4.80
C LYS A 84 17.30 -22.85 -6.21
N LYS A 85 18.21 -23.81 -6.38
CA LYS A 85 18.47 -24.46 -7.67
C LYS A 85 18.15 -25.93 -7.57
N ARG A 86 17.51 -26.47 -8.61
CA ARG A 86 17.28 -27.90 -8.78
C ARG A 86 17.81 -28.31 -10.15
N ASP A 87 18.82 -29.17 -10.16
CA ASP A 87 19.42 -29.71 -11.38
C ASP A 87 18.97 -31.16 -11.55
N GLU A 88 18.17 -31.41 -12.58
CA GLU A 88 17.75 -32.73 -13.04
C GLU A 88 18.31 -32.97 -14.45
N LYS A 89 18.43 -34.22 -14.88
CA LYS A 89 19.15 -34.60 -16.11
C LYS A 89 18.70 -33.81 -17.35
N ASP A 90 17.41 -33.52 -17.45
CA ASP A 90 16.78 -32.86 -18.60
C ASP A 90 16.06 -31.56 -18.23
N ARG A 91 16.19 -31.11 -16.97
CA ARG A 91 15.54 -29.90 -16.46
C ARG A 91 16.38 -29.20 -15.41
N LYS A 92 16.60 -27.89 -15.58
CA LYS A 92 17.22 -27.05 -14.56
C LYS A 92 16.20 -26.03 -14.10
N GLU A 93 15.95 -25.94 -12.81
CA GLU A 93 15.02 -24.96 -12.25
C GLU A 93 15.75 -24.06 -11.27
N SER A 94 15.28 -22.82 -11.19
CA SER A 94 15.66 -21.93 -10.12
C SER A 94 14.51 -21.06 -9.67
N PHE A 95 14.41 -20.91 -8.36
CA PHE A 95 13.36 -20.15 -7.68
C PHE A 95 14.01 -19.05 -6.86
N GLU A 96 13.52 -17.85 -7.03
CA GLU A 96 13.90 -16.67 -6.27
C GLU A 96 12.64 -15.95 -5.80
N SER A 97 12.65 -15.47 -4.56
CA SER A 97 11.58 -14.62 -4.07
C SER A 97 12.15 -13.38 -3.39
N GLU A 98 11.54 -12.26 -3.65
CA GLU A 98 11.85 -10.98 -3.04
C GLU A 98 10.59 -10.35 -2.45
N SER A 99 10.75 -9.43 -1.51
CA SER A 99 9.64 -8.70 -0.91
C SER A 99 9.79 -7.22 -1.20
N ARG A 100 8.73 -6.61 -1.75
CA ARG A 100 8.68 -5.19 -2.09
C ARG A 100 7.40 -4.56 -1.54
N PHE A 101 7.42 -3.26 -1.33
CA PHE A 101 6.23 -2.49 -0.97
C PHE A 101 6.25 -1.11 -1.62
N TYR A 102 5.10 -0.46 -1.65
CA TYR A 102 5.00 0.95 -2.03
C TYR A 102 5.08 1.83 -0.79
N GLU A 103 5.89 2.88 -0.89
CA GLU A 103 5.82 4.01 0.01
C GLU A 103 5.04 5.12 -0.70
N LEU A 104 3.88 5.45 -0.15
CA LEU A 104 2.96 6.44 -0.67
C LEU A 104 3.10 7.74 0.13
N ARG A 105 3.23 8.87 -0.57
CA ARG A 105 3.14 10.21 0.00
C ARG A 105 1.85 10.85 -0.47
N ILE A 106 1.05 11.33 0.48
CA ILE A 106 -0.21 12.04 0.23
C ILE A 106 -0.07 13.46 0.77
N GLY A 107 -0.13 14.45 -0.10
CA GLY A 107 -0.12 15.88 0.24
C GLY A 107 -1.52 16.47 0.24
N ASN A 108 -1.82 17.37 1.17
CA ASN A 108 -3.12 18.04 1.24
C ASN A 108 -3.03 19.46 0.69
N ARG A 109 -3.76 19.72 -0.40
CA ARG A 109 -3.88 21.03 -1.04
C ARG A 109 -5.32 21.57 -1.02
N SER A 110 -6.19 20.97 -0.20
CA SER A 110 -7.62 21.33 -0.14
C SER A 110 -7.88 22.69 0.52
N GLY A 111 -6.92 23.22 1.30
CA GLY A 111 -7.14 24.43 2.10
C GLY A 111 -7.80 24.18 3.46
N LEU A 112 -8.04 22.91 3.81
CA LEU A 112 -8.69 22.46 5.05
C LEU A 112 -7.87 21.35 5.73
N ASP A 113 -7.97 21.25 7.04
CA ASP A 113 -7.44 20.10 7.77
C ASP A 113 -8.36 18.90 7.56
N LEU A 114 -7.77 17.77 7.16
CA LEU A 114 -8.51 16.54 6.92
C LEU A 114 -8.26 15.59 8.09
N THR A 115 -9.33 15.06 8.69
CA THR A 115 -9.23 14.19 9.87
C THR A 115 -9.93 12.86 9.63
N ASN A 116 -9.54 11.85 10.40
CA ASN A 116 -10.13 10.51 10.36
C ASN A 116 -10.16 9.92 8.94
N LEU A 117 -9.06 10.08 8.22
CA LEU A 117 -8.93 9.59 6.86
C LEU A 117 -8.69 8.08 6.87
N THR A 118 -9.29 7.40 5.90
CA THR A 118 -9.01 5.99 5.57
C THR A 118 -8.48 5.93 4.15
N VAL A 119 -7.24 5.48 4.02
CA VAL A 119 -6.57 5.28 2.73
C VAL A 119 -6.69 3.81 2.38
N GLN A 120 -7.60 3.49 1.47
CA GLN A 120 -7.70 2.17 0.88
C GLN A 120 -6.78 2.09 -0.34
N TYR A 121 -6.17 0.94 -0.55
CA TYR A 121 -5.29 0.72 -1.70
C TYR A 121 -5.48 -0.68 -2.29
N GLN A 122 -5.11 -0.77 -3.56
CA GLN A 122 -4.99 -1.99 -4.34
C GLN A 122 -3.67 -1.95 -5.10
N ILE A 123 -2.72 -2.80 -4.67
CA ILE A 123 -1.46 -3.00 -5.36
C ILE A 123 -1.69 -4.02 -6.48
N VAL A 124 -1.26 -3.65 -7.68
CA VAL A 124 -1.36 -4.48 -8.88
C VAL A 124 -0.05 -5.24 -9.06
N VAL A 125 -0.14 -6.56 -9.16
CA VAL A 125 1.00 -7.43 -9.44
C VAL A 125 0.78 -8.12 -10.78
N ARG A 126 1.72 -7.90 -11.70
CA ARG A 126 1.74 -8.56 -13.01
C ARG A 126 2.63 -9.79 -12.95
N LYS A 127 2.12 -10.92 -13.44
CA LYS A 127 2.93 -12.09 -13.78
C LYS A 127 3.20 -12.12 -15.28
N THR A 128 4.47 -12.21 -15.66
CA THR A 128 4.90 -12.27 -17.06
C THR A 128 5.49 -13.65 -17.32
N HIS A 129 4.88 -14.39 -18.24
CA HIS A 129 5.46 -15.62 -18.76
C HIS A 129 6.36 -15.30 -19.95
N THR A 130 7.60 -15.75 -19.90
CA THR A 130 8.60 -15.58 -20.94
C THR A 130 8.98 -16.94 -21.50
N GLU A 131 8.69 -17.15 -22.78
CA GLU A 131 9.22 -18.26 -23.57
C GLU A 131 10.31 -17.70 -24.49
N LYS A 132 11.59 -17.93 -24.19
CA LYS A 132 12.69 -17.53 -25.08
C LYS A 132 12.93 -18.62 -26.12
N LEU A 133 12.02 -18.74 -27.07
CA LEU A 133 12.29 -19.56 -28.25
C LEU A 133 13.35 -18.88 -29.13
N THR A 134 14.27 -19.67 -29.66
CA THR A 134 15.38 -19.24 -30.55
C THR A 134 14.89 -18.48 -31.80
N ILE A 135 13.61 -18.56 -32.13
CA ILE A 135 12.96 -17.83 -33.23
C ILE A 135 11.57 -17.36 -32.77
N GLY A 136 11.44 -16.09 -32.40
CA GLY A 136 10.13 -15.42 -32.23
C GLY A 136 9.37 -15.72 -30.94
N GLY A 137 10.04 -15.70 -29.78
CA GLY A 137 9.38 -15.86 -28.48
C GLY A 137 8.17 -14.95 -28.28
N SER A 138 7.08 -15.52 -27.75
CA SER A 138 5.88 -14.77 -27.38
C SER A 138 5.89 -14.47 -25.88
N LYS A 139 5.37 -13.30 -25.49
CA LYS A 139 5.11 -13.00 -24.07
C LYS A 139 3.62 -13.14 -23.84
N LYS A 140 3.23 -14.10 -23.02
CA LYS A 140 1.84 -14.25 -22.58
C LYS A 140 1.69 -13.51 -21.25
N GLN A 141 0.81 -12.52 -21.23
CA GLN A 141 0.47 -11.80 -20.02
C GLN A 141 -0.65 -12.55 -19.29
N GLU A 142 -0.42 -12.88 -18.03
CA GLU A 142 -1.45 -13.48 -17.18
C GLU A 142 -2.37 -12.41 -16.57
N THR A 143 -3.53 -12.84 -16.06
CA THR A 143 -4.44 -11.98 -15.30
C THR A 143 -3.70 -11.42 -14.08
N PRO A 144 -3.70 -10.10 -13.86
CA PRO A 144 -3.02 -9.51 -12.71
C PRO A 144 -3.64 -10.00 -11.40
N ARG A 145 -2.80 -10.19 -10.37
CA ARG A 145 -3.26 -10.40 -8.99
C ARG A 145 -3.24 -9.09 -8.22
N PHE A 146 -4.08 -9.00 -7.19
CA PHE A 146 -4.25 -7.79 -6.40
C PHE A 146 -3.92 -8.04 -4.93
N VAL A 147 -3.24 -7.08 -4.30
CA VAL A 147 -3.07 -7.02 -2.85
C VAL A 147 -3.78 -5.77 -2.35
N THR A 148 -4.85 -5.94 -1.58
CA THR A 148 -5.67 -4.84 -1.08
C THR A 148 -5.44 -4.62 0.41
N GLY A 149 -5.63 -3.39 0.87
CA GLY A 149 -5.54 -3.06 2.28
C GLY A 149 -6.02 -1.64 2.59
N ALA A 150 -5.93 -1.26 3.86
CA ALA A 150 -6.32 0.07 4.32
C ALA A 150 -5.38 0.59 5.42
N LYS A 151 -5.08 1.89 5.42
CA LYS A 151 -4.38 2.60 6.50
C LYS A 151 -5.22 3.77 7.01
N LYS A 152 -5.16 4.04 8.31
CA LYS A 152 -5.78 5.23 8.91
C LYS A 152 -4.79 6.38 8.97
N VAL A 153 -5.26 7.59 8.69
CA VAL A 153 -4.52 8.85 8.88
C VAL A 153 -5.39 9.78 9.73
N ASN A 154 -4.99 9.99 10.98
CA ASN A 154 -5.81 10.71 11.95
C ASN A 154 -5.98 12.19 11.60
N LEU A 155 -4.90 12.84 11.16
CA LEU A 155 -4.86 14.23 10.76
C LEU A 155 -3.90 14.37 9.58
N LEU A 156 -4.36 15.04 8.54
CA LEU A 156 -3.55 15.54 7.45
C LEU A 156 -3.81 17.04 7.34
N ALA A 157 -2.95 17.82 8.00
CA ALA A 157 -3.09 19.26 8.07
C ALA A 157 -3.04 19.90 6.67
N ASN A 158 -3.65 21.07 6.53
CA ASN A 158 -3.59 21.83 5.29
C ASN A 158 -2.13 22.11 4.89
N THR A 159 -1.81 21.92 3.61
CA THR A 159 -0.46 22.05 3.02
C THR A 159 0.58 21.04 3.48
N ASP A 160 0.23 20.14 4.40
CA ASP A 160 1.12 19.10 4.90
C ASP A 160 1.05 17.83 4.04
N HIS A 161 1.87 16.84 4.36
CA HIS A 161 1.90 15.54 3.73
C HIS A 161 2.10 14.42 4.75
N VAL A 162 1.52 13.26 4.46
CA VAL A 162 1.77 12.03 5.21
C VAL A 162 2.48 11.02 4.32
N LYS A 163 3.36 10.24 4.92
CA LYS A 163 4.05 9.11 4.28
C LYS A 163 3.52 7.81 4.86
N LEU A 164 3.10 6.90 3.99
CA LEU A 164 2.49 5.62 4.32
C LEU A 164 3.28 4.49 3.68
N THR A 165 3.62 3.48 4.48
CA THR A 165 4.12 2.20 3.99
C THR A 165 2.94 1.29 3.75
N LEU A 166 2.74 0.88 2.49
CA LEU A 166 1.69 -0.09 2.14
C LEU A 166 2.14 -1.51 2.47
N ASP A 167 1.24 -2.48 2.32
CA ASP A 167 1.56 -3.86 2.65
C ASP A 167 2.67 -4.42 1.75
N THR A 168 3.46 -5.30 2.33
CA THR A 168 4.56 -5.97 1.65
C THR A 168 4.02 -7.06 0.75
N VAL A 169 4.48 -7.05 -0.49
CA VAL A 169 4.16 -8.04 -1.52
C VAL A 169 5.38 -8.92 -1.73
N ARG A 170 5.23 -10.22 -1.49
CA ARG A 170 6.18 -11.23 -1.94
C ARG A 170 6.03 -11.39 -3.45
N LEU A 171 7.13 -11.25 -4.18
CA LEU A 171 7.22 -11.47 -5.62
C LEU A 171 8.06 -12.71 -5.86
N GLU A 172 7.66 -13.51 -6.84
CA GLU A 172 8.33 -14.74 -7.19
C GLU A 172 8.86 -14.68 -8.63
N THR A 173 10.09 -15.16 -8.79
CA THR A 173 10.72 -15.40 -10.08
C THR A 173 11.07 -16.87 -10.16
N HIS A 174 10.52 -17.54 -11.16
CA HIS A 174 10.79 -18.93 -11.46
C HIS A 174 11.39 -19.01 -12.85
N GLU A 175 12.64 -19.45 -12.95
CA GLU A 175 13.31 -19.69 -14.22
C GLU A 175 13.53 -21.19 -14.37
N TRP A 176 13.23 -21.75 -15.53
CA TRP A 176 13.59 -23.13 -15.82
C TRP A 176 14.10 -23.29 -17.25
N GLN A 177 15.02 -24.23 -17.42
CA GLN A 177 15.51 -24.68 -18.71
C GLN A 177 15.01 -26.10 -18.93
N GLU A 178 14.40 -26.32 -20.09
CA GLU A 178 14.01 -27.65 -20.53
C GLU A 178 14.86 -28.07 -21.73
N ARG A 179 15.27 -29.33 -21.76
CA ARG A 179 16.09 -29.86 -22.84
C ARG A 179 15.21 -30.27 -24.02
N GLY A 180 15.23 -29.47 -25.07
CA GLY A 180 14.59 -29.78 -26.35
C GLY A 180 15.52 -30.51 -27.32
N TYR A 181 14.96 -31.00 -28.43
CA TYR A 181 15.73 -31.45 -29.60
C TYR A 181 15.06 -31.03 -30.90
N VAL A 182 15.87 -30.69 -31.90
CA VAL A 182 15.42 -30.52 -33.29
C VAL A 182 16.01 -31.64 -34.11
N LEU A 183 15.16 -32.35 -34.86
CA LEU A 183 15.64 -33.28 -35.87
C LEU A 183 16.16 -32.49 -37.07
N LYS A 184 17.45 -32.63 -37.35
CA LYS A 184 18.07 -32.11 -38.56
C LYS A 184 18.32 -33.25 -39.52
N ARG A 185 18.11 -33.00 -40.81
CA ARG A 185 18.47 -33.93 -41.87
C ARG A 185 19.72 -33.41 -42.55
N ASP A 186 20.75 -34.24 -42.61
CA ASP A 186 21.96 -33.98 -43.37
C ASP A 186 21.62 -33.95 -44.87
N SER A 187 21.99 -32.87 -45.55
CA SER A 187 21.70 -32.67 -46.97
C SER A 187 22.47 -33.59 -47.90
N GLU A 188 23.65 -34.07 -47.50
CA GLU A 188 24.50 -34.94 -48.30
C GLU A 188 24.14 -36.41 -48.11
N THR A 189 23.92 -36.81 -46.85
CA THR A 189 23.72 -38.23 -46.51
C THR A 189 22.26 -38.62 -46.35
N GLY A 190 21.35 -37.64 -46.24
CA GLY A 190 19.93 -37.85 -45.93
C GLY A 190 19.67 -38.38 -44.50
N ARG A 191 20.72 -38.55 -43.68
CA ARG A 191 20.58 -39.06 -42.32
C ARG A 191 19.96 -38.01 -41.41
N GLU A 192 19.02 -38.44 -40.58
CA GLU A 192 18.44 -37.60 -39.53
C GLU A 192 19.24 -37.76 -38.24
N TYR A 193 19.45 -36.64 -37.56
CA TYR A 193 20.11 -36.60 -36.26
C TYR A 193 19.45 -35.57 -35.36
N ALA A 194 19.40 -35.86 -34.06
CA ALA A 194 18.85 -34.96 -33.06
C ALA A 194 19.93 -33.95 -32.62
N VAL A 195 19.61 -32.66 -32.73
CA VAL A 195 20.40 -31.58 -32.14
C VAL A 195 19.69 -31.11 -30.88
N TYR A 196 20.29 -31.39 -29.72
CA TYR A 196 19.77 -30.95 -28.44
C TYR A 196 20.03 -29.46 -28.24
N HIS A 197 19.07 -28.78 -27.64
CA HIS A 197 19.17 -27.38 -27.21
C HIS A 197 18.49 -27.23 -25.85
N TRP A 198 18.73 -26.10 -25.20
CA TRP A 198 18.05 -25.72 -23.96
C TRP A 198 17.11 -24.57 -24.30
N ASP A 199 15.83 -24.73 -23.99
CA ASP A 199 14.85 -23.66 -24.07
C ASP A 199 14.71 -23.00 -22.70
N ASP A 200 14.83 -21.67 -22.67
CA ASP A 200 14.70 -20.89 -21.45
C ASP A 200 13.25 -20.45 -21.28
N TYR A 201 12.68 -20.81 -20.15
CA TYR A 201 11.37 -20.37 -19.69
C TYR A 201 11.50 -19.58 -18.41
N GLY A 202 10.57 -18.66 -18.18
CA GLY A 202 10.48 -18.01 -16.90
C GLY A 202 9.15 -17.36 -16.63
N ASP A 203 8.75 -17.43 -15.37
CA ASP A 203 7.68 -16.65 -14.78
C ASP A 203 8.30 -15.59 -13.90
N GLU A 204 7.88 -14.33 -14.09
CA GLU A 204 8.36 -13.23 -13.26
C GLU A 204 7.16 -12.40 -12.77
N GLU A 205 7.03 -12.28 -11.46
CA GLU A 205 6.11 -11.33 -10.84
C GLU A 205 6.78 -9.97 -10.65
N ARG A 206 6.04 -8.90 -10.96
CA ARG A 206 6.46 -7.52 -10.71
C ARG A 206 5.31 -6.70 -10.18
N LEU A 207 5.62 -5.74 -9.31
CA LEU A 207 4.70 -4.64 -9.02
C LEU A 207 4.49 -3.83 -10.29
N ASP A 208 3.24 -3.60 -10.66
CA ASP A 208 2.88 -2.82 -11.86
C ASP A 208 2.03 -1.61 -11.55
N GLY A 209 2.02 -1.19 -10.28
CA GLY A 209 1.40 0.03 -9.80
C GLY A 209 0.47 -0.18 -8.61
N VAL A 210 -0.16 0.91 -8.18
CA VAL A 210 -1.08 0.98 -7.06
C VAL A 210 -2.23 1.93 -7.39
N TRP A 211 -3.44 1.52 -7.01
CA TRP A 211 -4.62 2.38 -7.02
C TRP A 211 -5.00 2.70 -5.57
N VAL A 212 -5.21 3.98 -5.27
CA VAL A 212 -5.50 4.50 -3.94
C VAL A 212 -6.84 5.24 -3.94
N LYS A 213 -7.65 5.01 -2.91
CA LYS A 213 -8.85 5.77 -2.59
C LYS A 213 -8.75 6.29 -1.17
N VAL A 214 -8.95 7.59 -0.99
CA VAL A 214 -8.89 8.28 0.30
C VAL A 214 -10.28 8.69 0.71
N PHE A 215 -10.72 8.23 1.86
CA PHE A 215 -12.04 8.51 2.42
C PHE A 215 -11.91 9.35 3.70
N MET A 216 -12.83 10.28 3.90
CA MET A 216 -13.05 10.97 5.17
C MET A 216 -14.41 10.52 5.71
N GLY A 217 -14.39 9.57 6.65
CA GLY A 217 -15.59 8.79 6.99
C GLY A 217 -16.08 8.02 5.76
N ASN A 218 -17.29 8.31 5.28
CA ASN A 218 -17.90 7.67 4.11
C ASN A 218 -17.78 8.50 2.82
N ILE A 219 -17.08 9.64 2.86
CA ILE A 219 -16.94 10.55 1.73
C ILE A 219 -15.62 10.26 1.03
N LEU A 220 -15.65 9.92 -0.26
CA LEU A 220 -14.45 9.83 -1.09
C LEU A 220 -13.89 11.24 -1.33
N VAL A 221 -12.72 11.53 -0.78
CA VAL A 221 -12.05 12.83 -0.87
C VAL A 221 -10.89 12.83 -1.86
N GLY A 222 -10.45 11.66 -2.31
CA GLY A 222 -9.46 11.59 -3.38
C GLY A 222 -9.31 10.18 -3.92
N GLU A 223 -9.03 10.10 -5.20
CA GLU A 223 -8.74 8.85 -5.90
C GLU A 223 -7.55 9.09 -6.81
N TRP A 224 -6.63 8.15 -6.81
CA TRP A 224 -5.41 8.26 -7.58
C TRP A 224 -4.89 6.88 -8.00
N LYS A 225 -4.35 6.81 -9.21
CA LYS A 225 -3.70 5.64 -9.80
C LYS A 225 -2.26 6.00 -10.12
N SER A 226 -1.32 5.14 -9.75
CA SER A 226 0.06 5.26 -10.22
C SER A 226 0.11 5.17 -11.74
N GLU A 227 1.13 5.78 -12.33
CA GLU A 227 1.36 5.66 -13.77
C GLU A 227 1.65 4.19 -14.14
N GLY A 228 0.85 3.64 -15.06
CA GLY A 228 1.04 2.26 -15.51
C GLY A 228 -0.15 1.74 -16.30
N LYS A 229 0.13 1.19 -17.50
CA LYS A 229 -0.91 0.74 -18.45
C LYS A 229 -1.92 -0.23 -17.81
N ILE A 230 -1.45 -1.13 -16.94
CA ILE A 230 -2.34 -2.13 -16.32
C ILE A 230 -3.22 -1.50 -15.24
N VAL A 231 -2.73 -0.55 -14.45
CA VAL A 231 -3.53 0.10 -13.40
C VAL A 231 -4.73 0.85 -14.00
N ASP A 232 -4.56 1.38 -15.21
CA ASP A 232 -5.63 2.05 -15.95
C ASP A 232 -6.71 1.07 -16.45
N GLU A 233 -6.32 -0.14 -16.82
CA GLU A 233 -7.20 -1.18 -17.39
C GLU A 233 -7.93 -2.01 -16.32
N VAL A 234 -7.40 -2.09 -15.09
CA VAL A 234 -8.01 -2.89 -14.02
C VAL A 234 -9.17 -2.16 -13.34
N GLN A 235 -10.12 -2.95 -12.84
CA GLN A 235 -11.21 -2.49 -11.98
C GLN A 235 -10.83 -2.63 -10.51
N TRP A 236 -11.46 -1.81 -9.66
CA TRP A 236 -11.27 -1.87 -8.22
C TRP A 236 -11.86 -3.20 -7.73
N ALA A 237 -11.03 -4.02 -7.08
CA ALA A 237 -11.35 -5.35 -6.63
C ALA A 237 -12.23 -5.26 -5.37
N GLY A 238 -13.53 -5.13 -5.58
CA GLY A 238 -14.57 -5.23 -4.57
C GLY A 238 -15.20 -3.89 -4.19
N ASP A 239 -16.53 -3.85 -4.22
CA ASP A 239 -17.35 -2.76 -3.66
C ASP A 239 -17.39 -2.81 -2.12
N ALA A 240 -16.30 -3.25 -1.48
CA ALA A 240 -16.24 -3.29 -0.03
C ALA A 240 -16.38 -1.85 0.46
N ALA A 241 -17.60 -1.50 0.86
CA ALA A 241 -17.92 -0.28 1.59
C ALA A 241 -16.83 -0.09 2.65
N PRO A 242 -16.41 1.16 2.94
CA PRO A 242 -15.38 1.42 3.93
C PRO A 242 -15.69 0.59 5.17
N VAL A 243 -14.90 -0.47 5.38
CA VAL A 243 -15.10 -1.35 6.52
C VAL A 243 -14.98 -0.41 7.70
N GLU A 244 -16.05 -0.24 8.47
CA GLU A 244 -15.97 0.50 9.72
C GLU A 244 -14.95 -0.25 10.55
N VAL A 245 -13.71 0.24 10.51
CA VAL A 245 -12.61 -0.35 11.25
C VAL A 245 -12.91 0.04 12.68
N ASN A 246 -13.66 -0.82 13.36
CA ASN A 246 -14.15 -0.65 14.72
C ASN A 246 -13.03 -0.03 15.54
N ALA A 247 -13.23 1.21 15.98
CA ALA A 247 -12.22 1.94 16.75
C ALA A 247 -11.87 1.23 18.07
N GLY A 248 -12.66 0.22 18.47
CA GLY A 248 -12.42 -0.67 19.60
C GLY A 248 -11.46 -1.84 19.35
N GLN A 249 -11.09 -2.13 18.10
CA GLN A 249 -9.91 -2.97 17.79
C GLN A 249 -8.80 -2.06 17.27
N MET A 250 -8.34 -1.17 18.16
CA MET A 250 -6.94 -0.78 18.11
C MET A 250 -6.11 -2.06 18.24
N ASN A 251 -5.70 -2.62 17.11
CA ASN A 251 -4.29 -2.94 17.04
C ASN A 251 -3.63 -1.57 17.25
N GLN A 252 -3.15 -1.33 18.48
CA GLN A 252 -2.00 -0.45 18.64
C GLN A 252 -1.00 -0.87 17.55
N PRO A 253 -0.12 0.02 17.04
CA PRO A 253 1.06 -0.50 16.37
C PRO A 253 1.65 -1.50 17.37
N GLU A 254 1.44 -2.80 17.14
CA GLU A 254 2.17 -3.83 17.84
C GLU A 254 3.57 -3.44 17.43
N ASP A 255 4.29 -2.82 18.37
CA ASP A 255 5.70 -2.57 18.20
C ASP A 255 6.22 -3.88 17.63
N PRO A 256 6.71 -3.90 16.37
CA PRO A 256 7.07 -5.14 15.73
C PRO A 256 8.07 -5.92 16.60
N LEU A 257 8.82 -5.18 17.42
CA LEU A 257 9.67 -5.68 18.48
C LEU A 257 8.88 -6.31 19.63
N ALA A 258 7.83 -5.67 20.16
CA ALA A 258 6.98 -6.24 21.20
C ALA A 258 6.24 -7.51 20.76
N LYS A 259 5.71 -7.56 19.53
CA LYS A 259 5.13 -8.79 18.98
C LYS A 259 6.16 -9.90 18.88
N LYS A 260 7.33 -9.58 18.34
CA LYS A 260 8.43 -10.55 18.21
C LYS A 260 8.96 -11.00 19.57
N LYS A 261 9.01 -10.12 20.58
CA LYS A 261 9.32 -10.47 21.98
C LYS A 261 8.31 -11.45 22.56
N LEU A 262 7.01 -11.24 22.29
CA LEU A 262 5.96 -12.14 22.75
C LEU A 262 6.07 -13.52 22.08
N GLU A 263 6.27 -13.56 20.76
CA GLU A 263 6.48 -14.81 20.00
C GLU A 263 7.73 -15.57 20.48
N LEU A 264 8.84 -14.86 20.74
CA LEU A 264 10.09 -15.46 21.23
C LEU A 264 9.96 -15.93 22.69
N SER A 265 9.20 -15.22 23.52
CA SER A 265 8.85 -15.66 24.88
C SER A 265 8.01 -16.93 24.86
N GLN A 266 6.99 -17.00 24.00
CA GLN A 266 6.16 -18.19 23.84
C GLN A 266 6.98 -19.38 23.33
N ALA A 267 7.85 -19.17 22.34
CA ALA A 267 8.74 -20.21 21.84
C ALA A 267 9.73 -20.71 22.92
N SER A 268 10.20 -19.83 23.81
CA SER A 268 11.03 -20.19 24.97
C SER A 268 10.27 -21.11 25.92
N ASP A 269 9.03 -20.74 26.26
CA ASP A 269 8.18 -21.50 27.18
C ASP A 269 7.76 -22.86 26.58
N ASP A 270 7.45 -22.91 25.29
CA ASP A 270 7.14 -24.16 24.58
C ASP A 270 8.36 -25.09 24.51
N HIS A 271 9.56 -24.53 24.28
CA HIS A 271 10.80 -25.30 24.30
C HIS A 271 11.08 -25.86 25.71
N ALA A 272 10.87 -25.06 26.76
CA ALA A 272 11.03 -25.51 28.13
C ALA A 272 10.00 -26.60 28.50
N ALA A 273 8.75 -26.46 28.05
CA ALA A 273 7.71 -27.47 28.24
C ALA A 273 8.05 -28.79 27.55
N ALA A 274 8.59 -28.76 26.33
CA ALA A 274 9.02 -29.95 25.60
C ALA A 274 10.21 -30.69 26.24
N LEU A 275 10.98 -30.00 27.11
CA LEU A 275 12.12 -30.57 27.82
C LEU A 275 11.78 -31.14 29.20
N ARG A 276 10.61 -30.82 29.78
CA ARG A 276 10.18 -31.29 31.11
C ARG A 276 10.18 -32.80 31.27
N ASP A 277 9.82 -33.54 30.23
CA ASP A 277 9.78 -35.01 30.29
C ASP A 277 11.16 -35.66 30.06
N ARG A 278 12.20 -34.87 29.76
CA ARG A 278 13.50 -35.37 29.28
C ARG A 278 14.69 -34.93 30.12
N LEU A 279 14.57 -33.86 30.89
CA LEU A 279 15.66 -33.27 31.66
C LEU A 279 15.24 -32.99 33.09
N PRO A 280 16.15 -33.08 34.07
CA PRO A 280 15.88 -32.62 35.42
C PRO A 280 15.67 -31.08 35.44
N ASP A 281 14.89 -30.59 36.40
CA ASP A 281 14.43 -29.18 36.45
C ASP A 281 15.58 -28.15 36.44
N ASP A 282 16.72 -28.48 37.06
CA ASP A 282 17.90 -27.61 37.12
C ASP A 282 18.52 -27.37 35.72
N GLN A 283 18.50 -28.38 34.85
CA GLN A 283 18.98 -28.25 33.47
C GLN A 283 17.99 -27.49 32.58
N ILE A 284 16.69 -27.57 32.86
CA ILE A 284 15.67 -26.80 32.14
C ILE A 284 15.82 -25.31 32.44
N SER A 285 16.03 -24.95 33.71
CA SER A 285 16.31 -23.57 34.12
C SER A 285 17.55 -22.99 33.44
N GLN A 286 18.67 -23.73 33.42
CA GLN A 286 19.89 -23.27 32.74
C GLN A 286 19.70 -23.06 31.22
N LYS A 287 18.93 -23.94 30.57
CA LYS A 287 18.63 -23.80 29.13
C LYS A 287 17.72 -22.62 28.83
N LYS A 288 16.71 -22.37 29.69
CA LYS A 288 15.83 -21.20 29.57
C LYS A 288 16.63 -19.90 29.72
N GLU A 289 17.47 -19.81 30.73
CA GLU A 289 18.32 -18.63 30.97
C GLU A 289 19.27 -18.37 29.80
N ARG A 290 19.89 -19.42 29.25
CA ARG A 290 20.74 -19.31 28.06
C ARG A 290 19.96 -18.85 26.83
N PHE A 291 18.74 -19.33 26.63
CA PHE A 291 17.88 -18.91 25.53
C PHE A 291 17.51 -17.42 25.65
N GLU A 292 17.10 -16.97 26.85
CA GLU A 292 16.81 -15.57 27.12
C GLU A 292 18.04 -14.66 26.95
N GLN A 293 19.24 -15.14 27.27
CA GLN A 293 20.48 -14.41 27.01
C GLN A 293 20.72 -14.22 25.50
N ILE A 294 20.55 -15.27 24.69
CA ILE A 294 20.68 -15.19 23.23
C ILE A 294 19.67 -14.20 22.64
N LEU A 295 18.45 -14.15 23.17
CA LEU A 295 17.44 -13.19 22.74
C LEU A 295 17.87 -11.74 23.02
N ARG A 296 18.45 -11.47 24.20
CA ARG A 296 18.97 -10.13 24.54
C ARG A 296 20.13 -9.72 23.62
N GLU A 297 21.08 -10.63 23.37
CA GLU A 297 22.20 -10.38 22.45
C GLU A 297 21.70 -10.08 21.02
N TYR A 298 20.63 -10.75 20.58
CA TYR A 298 19.99 -10.51 19.28
C TYR A 298 19.24 -9.16 19.23
N GLU A 299 18.60 -8.75 20.33
CA GLU A 299 17.96 -7.43 20.45
C GLU A 299 18.99 -6.29 20.37
N ASP A 300 20.12 -6.40 21.07
CA ASP A 300 21.18 -5.39 21.04
C ASP A 300 21.77 -5.25 19.64
N LEU A 301 21.95 -6.37 18.93
CA LEU A 301 22.44 -6.40 17.54
C LEU A 301 21.47 -5.71 16.56
N ILE A 302 20.15 -5.92 16.71
CA ILE A 302 19.14 -5.33 15.82
C ILE A 302 18.93 -3.85 16.13
N LEU A 303 18.97 -3.46 17.40
CA LEU A 303 18.70 -2.09 17.84
C LEU A 303 19.96 -1.19 17.79
N GLY A 304 21.13 -1.75 17.47
CA GLY A 304 22.38 -1.02 17.35
C GLY A 304 22.82 -0.35 18.66
N LYS A 305 22.56 -1.01 19.80
CA LYS A 305 23.00 -0.56 21.13
C LYS A 305 24.35 -1.13 21.49
#